data_AF-T1B7F2-F1
#
_entry.id   AF-T1B7F2-F1
#
_cell.length_a   1.000
_cell.length_b   1.000
_cell.length_c   1.000
_cell.angle_alpha   90.00
_cell.angle_beta   90.00
_cell.angle_gamma   90.00
#
_symmetry.space_group_name_H-M   'P 1'
#
loop_
_entity.id
_entity.type
_entity.pdbx_description
1 polymer ?
#
loop_
_entity_poly.entity_id
_entity_poly.type
_entity_poly.pdbx_seq_one_letter_code
_entity_poly.pdbx_strand_id
1 'polypeptide(L)'
;RDWVWTDPDRTDRLARLYNDRFNNLVPRRFDGRHLTLPGASGIIRLYEHQKRVIWRIVAAGATYIAHSVGAGKSYAIAGAIMEQKRLGLIGKAMLVVPGHCLAQVSREFLLLYPAARILVADETNFVKAKRSRFLARAATASWDAVIITHAAFRVIPVPSSFE
;
A
#
# COMPACT_ATOMS: atom_id res chain seq x y z
N ARG A 1 -1.91 36.60 29.04
CA ARG A 1 -1.48 35.39 28.32
C ARG A 1 -0.38 35.76 27.30
N ASP A 2 0.33 36.88 27.51
CA ASP A 2 0.96 37.66 26.42
C ASP A 2 2.44 38.01 26.66
N TRP A 3 3.02 37.54 27.78
CA TRP A 3 4.39 37.83 28.21
C TRP A 3 5.49 37.44 27.19
N VAL A 4 5.21 36.46 26.34
CA VAL A 4 6.14 36.07 25.27
C VAL A 4 6.25 37.19 24.25
N TRP A 5 5.13 37.83 23.90
CA TRP A 5 5.00 38.79 22.81
C TRP A 5 5.31 40.24 23.20
N THR A 6 5.46 40.52 24.50
CA THR A 6 5.78 41.87 25.00
C THR A 6 7.22 42.30 24.75
N ASP A 7 8.08 41.36 24.34
CA ASP A 7 9.52 41.55 24.15
C ASP A 7 9.93 40.87 22.83
N PRO A 8 10.27 41.66 21.79
CA PRO A 8 10.65 41.12 20.48
C PRO A 8 11.85 40.18 20.53
N ASP A 9 12.90 40.52 21.30
CA ASP A 9 14.12 39.71 21.40
C ASP A 9 13.84 38.35 22.06
N ARG A 10 12.98 38.36 23.07
CA ARG A 10 12.51 37.13 23.72
C ARG A 10 11.67 36.27 22.79
N THR A 11 10.77 36.90 22.02
CA THR A 11 9.94 36.22 21.03
C THR A 11 10.82 35.47 20.04
N ASP A 12 11.79 36.17 19.45
CA ASP A 12 12.69 35.59 18.46
C ASP A 12 13.56 34.47 19.05
N ARG A 13 14.10 34.66 20.25
CA ARG A 13 14.91 33.62 20.92
C ARG A 13 14.09 32.36 21.18
N LEU A 14 12.87 32.50 21.68
CA LEU A 14 12.00 31.35 21.96
C LEU A 14 11.49 30.67 20.68
N ALA A 15 11.19 31.44 19.63
CA ALA A 15 10.80 30.90 18.33
C ALA A 15 11.94 30.09 17.69
N ARG A 16 13.19 30.59 17.75
CA ARG A 16 14.37 29.84 17.29
C ARG A 16 14.57 28.56 18.09
N LEU A 17 14.55 28.65 19.42
CA LEU A 17 14.66 27.48 20.29
C LEU A 17 13.58 26.44 20.00
N TYR A 18 12.36 26.89 19.73
CA TYR A 18 11.26 26.02 19.35
C TYR A 18 11.51 25.35 18.01
N ASN A 19 11.96 26.11 17.00
CA ASN A 19 12.25 25.55 15.69
C ASN A 19 13.40 24.53 15.73
N ASP A 20 14.48 24.86 16.44
CA ASP A 20 15.65 23.97 16.55
C ASP A 20 15.34 22.69 17.32
N ARG A 21 14.48 22.76 18.35
CA ARG A 21 14.14 21.62 19.20
C ARG A 21 12.96 20.79 18.70
N PHE A 22 11.95 21.43 18.10
CA PHE A 22 10.66 20.81 17.82
C PHE A 22 10.24 20.86 16.35
N ASN A 23 10.59 21.91 15.60
CA ASN A 23 10.23 22.07 14.19
C ASN A 23 11.47 21.97 13.27
N ASN A 24 12.32 20.98 13.53
CA ASN A 24 13.57 20.73 12.81
C ASN A 24 13.48 19.56 11.80
N LEU A 25 12.36 18.83 11.79
CA LEU A 25 12.11 17.74 10.84
C LEU A 25 11.16 18.21 9.74
N VAL A 26 11.67 18.29 8.51
CA VAL A 26 10.85 18.52 7.32
C VAL A 26 10.44 17.16 6.74
N PRO A 27 9.14 16.80 6.72
CA PRO A 27 8.72 15.54 6.13
C PRO A 27 9.07 15.49 4.65
N ARG A 28 9.60 14.34 4.21
CA ARG A 28 9.87 14.10 2.78
C ARG A 28 8.57 14.26 1.99
N ARG A 29 8.60 15.11 0.96
CA ARG A 29 7.50 15.27 0.02
C ARG A 29 7.65 14.25 -1.10
N PHE A 30 6.57 13.54 -1.40
CA PHE A 30 6.48 12.62 -2.52
C PHE A 30 5.67 13.29 -3.64
N ASP A 31 6.13 13.15 -4.88
CA ASP A 31 5.44 13.57 -6.10
C ASP A 31 5.36 12.38 -7.04
N GLY A 32 4.15 11.95 -7.39
CA GLY A 32 3.92 10.81 -8.28
C GLY A 32 3.53 11.17 -9.71
N ARG A 33 3.56 12.45 -10.10
CA ARG A 33 3.11 12.90 -11.44
C ARG A 33 3.90 12.28 -12.59
N HIS A 34 5.16 11.94 -12.33
CA HIS A 34 6.05 11.30 -13.28
C HIS A 34 5.74 9.81 -13.53
N LEU A 35 4.85 9.20 -12.73
CA LEU A 35 4.48 7.79 -12.90
C LEU A 35 3.69 7.58 -14.18
N THR A 36 4.17 6.67 -15.02
CA THR A 36 3.54 6.28 -16.28
C THR A 36 2.55 5.12 -16.15
N LEU A 37 2.70 4.30 -15.09
CA LEU A 37 1.86 3.14 -14.75
C LEU A 37 1.46 2.25 -15.96
N PRO A 38 2.44 1.64 -16.66
CA PRO A 38 2.16 0.81 -17.83
C PRO A 38 1.24 -0.37 -17.51
N GLY A 39 0.31 -0.65 -18.42
CA GLY A 39 -0.70 -1.70 -18.25
C GLY A 39 -1.92 -1.27 -17.44
N ALA A 40 -1.91 -0.07 -16.86
CA ALA A 40 -3.10 0.49 -16.25
C ALA A 40 -4.15 0.84 -17.34
N SER A 41 -5.42 0.59 -17.03
CA SER A 41 -6.55 0.90 -17.88
C SER A 41 -6.65 2.41 -18.12
N GLY A 42 -6.71 2.83 -19.38
CA GLY A 42 -6.91 4.24 -19.75
C GLY A 42 -8.29 4.79 -19.36
N ILE A 43 -9.23 3.92 -19.00
CA ILE A 43 -10.57 4.30 -18.52
C ILE A 43 -10.47 4.91 -17.10
N ILE A 44 -9.54 4.42 -16.28
CA ILE A 44 -9.39 4.86 -14.89
C ILE A 44 -8.28 5.90 -14.80
N ARG A 45 -8.66 7.13 -14.50
CA ARG A 45 -7.72 8.21 -14.22
C ARG A 45 -7.47 8.31 -12.73
N LEU A 46 -6.25 7.97 -12.29
CA LEU A 46 -5.86 8.14 -10.90
C LEU A 46 -5.69 9.62 -10.55
N TYR A 47 -6.19 9.99 -9.38
CA TYR A 47 -5.98 11.31 -8.81
C TYR A 47 -4.53 11.52 -8.34
N GLU A 48 -4.14 12.79 -8.22
CA GLU A 48 -2.81 13.20 -7.78
C GLU A 48 -2.39 12.58 -6.43
N HIS A 49 -3.31 12.50 -5.47
CA HIS A 49 -3.02 11.88 -4.16
C HIS A 49 -2.79 10.36 -4.25
N GLN A 50 -3.42 9.69 -5.22
CA GLN A 50 -3.22 8.26 -5.45
C GLN A 50 -1.85 8.01 -6.07
N LYS A 51 -1.47 8.80 -7.09
CA LYS A 51 -0.11 8.75 -7.66
C LYS A 51 0.95 9.06 -6.61
N ARG A 52 0.69 10.05 -5.74
CA ARG A 52 1.59 10.41 -4.64
C ARG A 52 1.86 9.24 -3.70
N VAL A 53 0.81 8.54 -3.27
CA VAL A 53 1.00 7.40 -2.34
C VAL A 53 1.60 6.19 -3.05
N ILE A 54 1.31 5.96 -4.34
CA ILE A 54 2.02 4.95 -5.14
C ILE A 54 3.53 5.22 -5.10
N TRP A 55 3.94 6.45 -5.40
CA TRP A 55 5.35 6.81 -5.37
C TRP A 55 5.95 6.71 -3.98
N ARG A 56 5.21 7.08 -2.93
CA ARG A 56 5.66 6.89 -1.55
C ARG A 56 5.96 5.43 -1.23
N ILE A 57 5.08 4.50 -1.63
CA ILE A 57 5.28 3.07 -1.41
C ILE A 57 6.52 2.59 -2.17
N VAL A 58 6.67 2.96 -3.44
CA VAL A 58 7.82 2.60 -4.27
C VAL A 58 9.13 3.14 -3.68
N ALA A 59 9.14 4.40 -3.23
CA ALA A 59 10.36 5.10 -2.83
C ALA A 59 10.75 4.92 -1.35
N ALA A 60 9.81 4.55 -0.47
CA ALA A 60 10.06 4.40 0.97
C ALA A 60 9.71 3.00 1.51
N GLY A 61 9.06 2.13 0.72
CA GLY A 61 8.62 0.82 1.16
C GLY A 61 7.46 0.93 2.16
N ALA A 62 7.71 0.56 3.42
CA ALA A 62 6.71 0.50 4.49
C ALA A 62 5.96 1.83 4.64
N THR A 63 4.67 1.82 4.30
CA THR A 63 3.86 3.04 4.19
C THR A 63 2.48 2.83 4.79
N TYR A 64 2.10 3.70 5.73
CA TYR A 64 0.73 3.79 6.23
C TYR A 64 -0.12 4.71 5.33
N ILE A 65 -1.19 4.17 4.74
CA ILE A 65 -2.11 4.90 3.84
C ILE A 65 -3.32 5.40 4.63
N ALA A 66 -3.16 6.55 5.30
CA ALA A 66 -4.21 7.20 6.09
C ALA A 66 -5.23 8.00 5.24
N HIS A 67 -5.68 7.45 4.11
CA HIS A 67 -6.71 8.11 3.29
C HIS A 67 -8.12 7.73 3.78
N SER A 68 -9.09 8.63 3.60
CA SER A 68 -10.50 8.39 3.92
C SER A 68 -11.10 7.22 3.13
N VAL A 69 -12.23 6.68 3.60
CA VAL A 69 -13.02 5.70 2.84
C VAL A 69 -13.48 6.34 1.53
N GLY A 70 -13.48 5.58 0.43
CA GLY A 70 -13.82 6.10 -0.90
C GLY A 70 -12.70 6.84 -1.65
N ALA A 71 -11.57 7.16 -1.01
CA ALA A 71 -10.44 7.85 -1.66
C ALA A 71 -9.69 7.03 -2.75
N GLY A 72 -10.17 5.82 -3.06
CA GLY A 72 -9.58 4.89 -4.02
C GLY A 72 -8.24 4.30 -3.55
N LYS A 73 -8.16 3.89 -2.28
CA LYS A 73 -6.97 3.24 -1.71
C LYS A 73 -6.60 1.94 -2.43
N SER A 74 -7.59 1.14 -2.83
CA SER A 74 -7.35 -0.14 -3.52
C SER A 74 -6.66 0.07 -4.86
N TYR A 75 -7.09 1.06 -5.64
CA TYR A 75 -6.42 1.42 -6.89
C TYR A 75 -4.98 1.87 -6.67
N ALA A 76 -4.73 2.65 -5.61
CA ALA A 76 -3.38 3.04 -5.26
C ALA A 76 -2.50 1.85 -4.85
N ILE A 77 -3.04 0.88 -4.10
CA ILE A 77 -2.34 -0.36 -3.73
C ILE A 77 -2.02 -1.20 -4.97
N ALA A 78 -3.00 -1.41 -5.88
CA ALA A 78 -2.78 -2.12 -7.12
C ALA A 78 -1.72 -1.44 -8.00
N GLY A 79 -1.80 -0.11 -8.13
CA GLY A 79 -0.79 0.70 -8.82
C GLY A 79 0.61 0.54 -8.23
N ALA A 80 0.73 0.54 -6.90
CA ALA A 80 2.01 0.36 -6.22
C ALA A 80 2.58 -1.05 -6.38
N ILE A 81 1.73 -2.08 -6.34
CA ILE A 81 2.17 -3.47 -6.59
C ILE A 81 2.72 -3.61 -8.00
N MET A 82 1.94 -3.17 -9.01
CA MET A 82 2.33 -3.31 -10.41
C MET A 82 3.57 -2.48 -10.75
N GLU A 83 3.68 -1.27 -10.20
CA GLU A 83 4.86 -0.42 -10.43
C GLU A 83 6.12 -0.98 -9.76
N GLN A 84 6.03 -1.50 -8.53
CA GLN A 84 7.15 -2.19 -7.89
C GLN A 84 7.58 -3.43 -8.68
N LYS A 85 6.62 -4.20 -9.20
CA LYS A 85 6.92 -5.35 -10.08
C LYS A 85 7.61 -4.94 -11.37
N ARG A 86 7.10 -3.91 -12.04
CA ARG A 86 7.68 -3.37 -13.28
C ARG A 86 9.12 -2.89 -13.08
N LEU A 87 9.39 -2.27 -11.93
CA LEU A 87 10.72 -1.79 -11.54
C LEU A 87 11.64 -2.91 -11.01
N GLY A 88 11.16 -4.15 -10.93
CA GLY A 88 11.95 -5.29 -10.42
C GLY A 88 12.20 -5.26 -8.90
N LEU A 89 11.49 -4.42 -8.15
CA LEU A 89 11.64 -4.29 -6.70
C LEU A 89 11.00 -5.46 -5.95
N ILE A 90 9.96 -6.08 -6.53
CA ILE A 90 9.29 -7.26 -5.98
C ILE A 90 9.01 -8.27 -7.10
N GLY A 91 9.08 -9.57 -6.78
CA GLY A 91 8.69 -10.64 -7.72
C GLY A 91 7.21 -11.04 -7.63
N LYS A 92 6.62 -10.91 -6.44
CA LYS A 92 5.26 -11.35 -6.12
C LYS A 92 4.75 -10.57 -4.90
N ALA A 93 3.52 -10.06 -4.97
CA ALA A 93 2.87 -9.41 -3.83
C ALA A 93 1.84 -10.35 -3.17
N MET A 94 1.70 -10.24 -1.84
CA MET A 94 0.56 -10.78 -1.11
C MET A 94 -0.26 -9.62 -0.54
N LEU A 95 -1.55 -9.60 -0.81
CA LEU A 95 -2.49 -8.58 -0.36
C LEU A 95 -3.53 -9.21 0.57
N VAL A 96 -3.42 -8.92 1.87
CA VAL A 96 -4.32 -9.45 2.90
C VAL A 96 -5.45 -8.44 3.15
N VAL A 97 -6.71 -8.87 3.07
CA VAL A 97 -7.89 -7.99 3.14
C VAL A 97 -8.99 -8.54 4.05
N PRO A 98 -9.92 -7.70 4.57
CA PRO A 98 -11.13 -8.19 5.21
C PRO A 98 -11.95 -9.06 4.24
N GLY A 99 -12.61 -10.10 4.75
CA GLY A 99 -13.37 -11.04 3.91
C GLY A 99 -14.41 -10.37 3.02
N HIS A 100 -15.18 -9.44 3.58
CA HIS A 100 -16.18 -8.66 2.85
C HIS A 100 -15.60 -7.73 1.77
N CYS A 101 -14.30 -7.39 1.84
CA CYS A 101 -13.63 -6.56 0.83
C CYS A 101 -13.01 -7.38 -0.31
N LEU A 102 -12.88 -8.71 -0.17
CA LEU A 102 -12.11 -9.55 -1.09
C LEU A 102 -12.56 -9.39 -2.54
N ALA A 103 -13.85 -9.52 -2.79
CA ALA A 103 -14.44 -9.41 -4.12
C ALA A 103 -14.28 -7.99 -4.68
N GLN A 104 -14.45 -6.96 -3.85
CA GLN A 104 -14.28 -5.57 -4.26
C GLN A 104 -12.84 -5.28 -4.66
N VAL A 105 -11.86 -5.60 -3.82
CA VAL A 105 -10.44 -5.33 -4.08
C VAL A 105 -9.96 -6.10 -5.30
N SER A 106 -10.37 -7.36 -5.47
CA SER A 106 -10.02 -8.15 -6.64
C SER A 106 -10.56 -7.54 -7.93
N ARG A 107 -11.81 -7.05 -7.90
CA ARG A 107 -12.43 -6.36 -9.04
C ARG A 107 -11.74 -5.04 -9.35
N GLU A 108 -11.48 -4.20 -8.36
CA GLU A 108 -10.78 -2.93 -8.53
C GLU A 108 -9.36 -3.14 -9.07
N PHE A 109 -8.67 -4.20 -8.63
CA PHE A 109 -7.35 -4.56 -9.16
C PHE A 109 -7.43 -4.84 -10.67
N LEU A 110 -8.34 -5.70 -11.11
CA LEU A 110 -8.49 -6.06 -12.53
C LEU A 110 -9.11 -4.95 -13.37
N LEU A 111 -9.92 -4.07 -12.79
CA LEU A 111 -10.41 -2.88 -13.48
C LEU A 111 -9.27 -1.93 -13.81
N LEU A 112 -8.32 -1.74 -12.88
CA LEU A 112 -7.14 -0.93 -13.12
C LEU A 112 -6.10 -1.65 -13.96
N TYR A 113 -5.87 -2.95 -13.78
CA TYR A 113 -4.91 -3.74 -14.54
C TYR A 113 -5.58 -5.00 -15.12
N PRO A 114 -6.25 -4.90 -16.28
CA PRO A 114 -7.03 -6.01 -16.86
C PRO A 114 -6.19 -7.25 -17.22
N ALA A 115 -4.90 -7.04 -17.53
CA ALA A 115 -3.97 -8.12 -17.87
C ALA A 115 -3.23 -8.72 -16.66
N ALA A 116 -3.48 -8.22 -15.44
CA ALA A 116 -2.77 -8.70 -14.26
C ALA A 116 -3.15 -10.14 -13.90
N ARG A 117 -2.15 -10.95 -13.55
CA ARG A 117 -2.33 -12.31 -13.07
C ARG A 117 -2.50 -12.30 -11.56
N ILE A 118 -3.75 -12.29 -11.09
CA ILE A 118 -4.05 -12.38 -9.66
C ILE A 118 -4.52 -13.77 -9.25
N LEU A 119 -4.14 -14.20 -8.04
CA LEU A 119 -4.65 -15.40 -7.39
C LEU A 119 -5.48 -14.99 -6.18
N VAL A 120 -6.78 -15.30 -6.18
CA VAL A 120 -7.71 -14.90 -5.11
C VAL A 120 -8.09 -16.11 -4.26
N ALA A 121 -7.89 -16.01 -2.94
CA ALA A 121 -8.36 -16.98 -1.96
C ALA A 121 -9.63 -16.46 -1.28
N ASP A 122 -10.77 -16.99 -1.69
CA ASP A 122 -12.03 -16.86 -0.96
C ASP A 122 -12.22 -18.06 -0.01
N GLU A 123 -13.23 -17.94 0.87
CA GLU A 123 -13.55 -18.98 1.86
C GLU A 123 -14.01 -20.30 1.22
N THR A 124 -14.47 -20.27 -0.05
CA THR A 124 -14.89 -21.46 -0.80
C THR A 124 -13.73 -22.22 -1.45
N ASN A 125 -12.62 -21.53 -1.77
CA ASN A 125 -11.40 -22.12 -2.33
C ASN A 125 -10.33 -22.41 -1.27
N PHE A 126 -10.43 -21.80 -0.08
CA PHE A 126 -9.50 -22.02 1.04
C PHE A 126 -10.02 -22.99 2.11
N VAL A 127 -10.88 -23.94 1.71
CA VAL A 127 -11.31 -25.06 2.57
C VAL A 127 -10.12 -25.98 2.86
N LYS A 128 -10.11 -26.66 4.02
CA LYS A 128 -9.01 -27.52 4.49
C LYS A 128 -8.45 -28.46 3.40
N ALA A 129 -9.32 -29.10 2.63
CA ALA A 129 -8.93 -30.02 1.55
C ALA A 129 -8.22 -29.32 0.36
N LYS A 130 -8.56 -28.06 0.06
CA LYS A 130 -8.00 -27.31 -1.09
C LYS A 130 -6.85 -26.37 -0.72
N ARG A 131 -6.66 -26.12 0.58
CA ARG A 131 -5.62 -25.20 1.11
C ARG A 131 -4.22 -25.53 0.62
N SER A 132 -3.79 -26.78 0.72
CA SER A 132 -2.45 -27.20 0.29
C SER A 132 -2.21 -26.87 -1.19
N ARG A 133 -3.20 -27.17 -2.04
CA ARG A 133 -3.15 -26.86 -3.48
C ARG A 133 -3.10 -25.36 -3.75
N PHE A 134 -3.85 -24.55 -3.00
CA PHE A 134 -3.79 -23.09 -3.13
C PHE A 134 -2.40 -22.57 -2.77
N LEU A 135 -1.86 -22.98 -1.61
CA LEU A 135 -0.53 -22.55 -1.17
C LEU A 135 0.57 -22.99 -2.13
N ALA A 136 0.48 -24.20 -2.66
CA ALA A 136 1.40 -24.67 -3.70
C ALA A 136 1.35 -23.77 -4.94
N ARG A 137 0.16 -23.43 -5.44
CA ARG A 137 0.01 -22.49 -6.59
C ARG A 137 0.51 -21.08 -6.26
N ALA A 138 0.26 -20.61 -5.05
CA ALA A 138 0.73 -19.30 -4.60
C ALA A 138 2.26 -19.26 -4.52
N ALA A 139 2.89 -20.36 -4.10
CA ALA A 139 4.35 -20.48 -3.98
C ALA A 139 5.03 -20.62 -5.34
N THR A 140 4.58 -21.54 -6.20
CA THR A 140 5.34 -21.97 -7.39
C THR A 140 5.08 -21.14 -8.65
N ALA A 141 3.89 -20.57 -8.81
CA ALA A 141 3.56 -19.82 -10.02
C ALA A 141 3.88 -18.32 -9.92
N SER A 142 4.13 -17.70 -11.07
CA SER A 142 4.35 -16.27 -11.22
C SER A 142 3.02 -15.51 -11.20
N TRP A 143 2.71 -14.92 -10.06
CA TRP A 143 1.54 -14.07 -9.84
C TRP A 143 1.97 -12.62 -9.63
N ASP A 144 1.15 -11.69 -10.09
CA ASP A 144 1.30 -10.27 -9.80
C ASP A 144 0.88 -9.96 -8.37
N ALA A 145 -0.26 -10.50 -7.96
CA ALA A 145 -0.72 -10.45 -6.58
C ALA A 145 -1.44 -11.73 -6.16
N VAL A 146 -1.21 -12.16 -4.93
CA VAL A 146 -2.03 -13.15 -4.23
C VAL A 146 -2.91 -12.40 -3.24
N ILE A 147 -4.22 -12.38 -3.46
CA ILE A 147 -5.19 -11.67 -2.62
C ILE A 147 -5.89 -12.68 -1.71
N ILE A 148 -5.79 -12.50 -0.40
CA ILE A 148 -6.27 -13.46 0.60
C ILE A 148 -6.99 -12.75 1.74
N THR A 149 -7.96 -13.43 2.37
CA THR A 149 -8.63 -12.89 3.55
C THR A 149 -7.75 -12.97 4.81
N HIS A 150 -7.97 -12.10 5.79
CA HIS A 150 -7.32 -12.22 7.11
C HIS A 150 -7.50 -13.62 7.73
N ALA A 151 -8.70 -14.21 7.63
CA ALA A 151 -8.99 -15.53 8.17
C ALA A 151 -8.14 -16.63 7.49
N ALA A 152 -8.00 -16.57 6.17
CA ALA A 152 -7.18 -17.51 5.41
C ALA A 152 -5.67 -17.28 5.61
N PHE A 153 -5.23 -16.05 5.84
CA PHE A 153 -3.84 -15.74 6.18
C PHE A 153 -3.42 -16.32 7.53
N ARG A 154 -4.27 -16.23 8.56
CA ARG A 154 -3.99 -16.74 9.92
C ARG A 154 -3.68 -18.24 9.97
N VAL A 155 -4.20 -19.00 9.01
CA VAL A 155 -4.06 -20.47 8.98
C VAL A 155 -2.91 -20.94 8.09
N ILE A 156 -2.10 -20.03 7.55
CA ILE A 156 -0.86 -20.37 6.86
C ILE A 156 0.17 -20.75 7.93
N PRO A 157 0.76 -21.97 7.87
CA PRO A 157 1.72 -22.41 8.88
C PRO A 157 3.00 -21.56 8.80
N VAL A 158 3.53 -21.19 9.96
CA VAL A 158 4.85 -20.58 10.11
C VAL A 158 5.86 -21.70 10.35
N PRO A 159 7.02 -21.71 9.68
CA PRO A 159 8.06 -22.71 9.98
C PRO A 159 8.49 -22.59 11.45
N SER A 160 8.70 -23.73 12.13
CA SER A 160 9.09 -23.79 13.54
C SER A 160 10.43 -23.13 13.86
N SER A 161 11.24 -22.78 12.85
CA SER A 161 12.49 -22.03 13.00
C SER A 161 12.27 -20.54 13.30
N PHE A 162 11.03 -20.05 13.21
CA PHE A 162 10.65 -18.66 13.47
C PHE A 162 9.75 -18.50 14.71
N GLU A 163 9.45 -19.60 15.42
CA GLU A 163 8.91 -19.59 16.79
C GLU A 163 10.06 -19.59 17.81
#